data_AF-U2YPV6-F1
#
_entry.id   AF-U2YPV6-F1
#
_cell.length_a   1.000
_cell.length_b   1.000
_cell.length_c   1.000
_cell.angle_alpha   90.00
_cell.angle_beta   90.00
_cell.angle_gamma   90.00
#
_symmetry.space_group_name_H-M   'P 1'
#
loop_
_entity.id
_entity.type
_entity.pdbx_description
1 polymer ?
#
loop_
_entity_poly.entity_id
_entity_poly.type
_entity_poly.pdbx_seq_one_letter_code
_entity_poly.pdbx_strand_id
1 'polypeptide(L)'
;MAESSAKTALFAVDDVNRDTVPAGTPEAFQAAFGKSSSNAVTRAVDDQNYSFVPLALIPLSGGKTALISTGASECTGHVCGGLNTVHYLQPASGQAASASRYAVAGEWMDVGASGTFGNPALRWGWTDAIASAPVLYTEGGGVWQGYACSYAVLTELTPAGPVEIASIPIYYSDGGAKETGASAYEGTITSSVKNQSFTVTYTGSKTIAERYIRNKDGKYELKGKTKVPQC
;
A
#
# COMPACT_ATOMS: atom_id res chain seq x y z
N MET A 1 -26.07 -17.76 -22.02
CA MET A 1 -25.45 -17.43 -20.74
C MET A 1 -24.11 -16.81 -21.06
N ALA A 2 -23.95 -15.51 -20.87
CA ALA A 2 -22.69 -14.83 -21.15
C ALA A 2 -21.78 -15.02 -19.94
N GLU A 3 -20.63 -15.66 -20.14
CA GLU A 3 -19.54 -15.70 -19.17
C GLU A 3 -19.14 -14.25 -18.85
N SER A 4 -19.39 -13.83 -17.61
CA SER A 4 -18.81 -12.61 -17.07
C SER A 4 -17.32 -12.84 -16.96
N SER A 5 -16.56 -12.47 -18.00
CA SER A 5 -15.11 -12.43 -17.94
C SER A 5 -14.73 -11.43 -16.84
N ALA A 6 -14.45 -11.94 -15.63
CA ALA A 6 -13.82 -11.15 -14.59
C ALA A 6 -12.53 -10.57 -15.19
N LYS A 7 -12.45 -9.25 -15.30
CA LYS A 7 -11.22 -8.61 -15.79
C LYS A 7 -10.11 -8.89 -14.79
N THR A 8 -9.02 -9.47 -15.29
CA THR A 8 -7.81 -9.72 -14.51
C THR A 8 -7.29 -8.42 -13.88
N ALA A 9 -6.76 -8.51 -12.66
CA ALA A 9 -6.09 -7.40 -12.00
C ALA A 9 -4.96 -6.84 -12.88
N LEU A 10 -4.77 -5.52 -12.85
CA LEU A 10 -3.74 -4.83 -13.62
C LEU A 10 -2.32 -5.16 -13.11
N PHE A 11 -2.19 -5.47 -11.82
CA PHE A 11 -0.94 -5.83 -11.16
C PHE A 11 -1.23 -6.72 -9.95
N ALA A 12 -0.20 -7.40 -9.43
CA ALA A 12 -0.32 -8.27 -8.27
C ALA A 12 -0.53 -7.46 -6.98
N VAL A 13 -1.46 -7.92 -6.15
CA VAL A 13 -1.73 -7.40 -4.81
C VAL A 13 -1.82 -8.59 -3.87
N ASP A 14 -0.84 -8.68 -2.98
CA ASP A 14 -0.64 -9.81 -2.07
C ASP A 14 -0.95 -9.39 -0.64
N ASP A 15 -1.37 -10.37 0.18
CA ASP A 15 -1.49 -10.15 1.62
C ASP A 15 -0.12 -9.83 2.22
N VAL A 16 -0.10 -8.93 3.20
CA VAL A 16 1.13 -8.63 3.93
C VAL A 16 1.54 -9.84 4.75
N ASN A 17 2.66 -10.46 4.37
CA ASN A 17 3.30 -11.54 5.10
C ASN A 17 4.56 -11.03 5.79
N ARG A 18 4.48 -10.82 7.10
CA ARG A 18 5.58 -10.29 7.92
C ARG A 18 6.66 -11.31 8.26
N ASP A 19 6.39 -12.59 8.03
CA ASP A 19 7.34 -13.69 8.30
C ASP A 19 8.22 -14.00 7.09
N THR A 20 7.84 -13.49 5.91
CA THR A 20 8.64 -13.62 4.70
C THR A 20 9.76 -12.58 4.69
N VAL A 21 10.97 -13.02 4.35
CA VAL A 21 12.13 -12.16 4.18
C VAL A 21 12.48 -12.14 2.69
N PRO A 22 12.08 -11.09 1.94
CA PRO A 22 12.34 -11.04 0.51
C PRO A 22 13.84 -11.04 0.19
N ALA A 23 14.22 -11.61 -0.95
CA ALA A 23 15.61 -11.63 -1.37
C ALA A 23 16.15 -10.19 -1.55
N GLY A 24 17.37 -9.96 -1.04
CA GLY A 24 18.05 -8.67 -1.17
C GLY A 24 17.58 -7.57 -0.21
N THR A 25 16.47 -7.75 0.51
CA THR A 25 16.00 -6.76 1.49
C THR A 25 16.79 -6.72 2.80
N PRO A 26 17.42 -7.79 3.34
CA PRO A 26 18.08 -7.71 4.65
C PRO A 26 19.16 -6.63 4.75
N GLU A 27 20.02 -6.51 3.73
CA GLU A 27 21.09 -5.49 3.73
C GLU A 27 20.53 -4.08 3.54
N ALA A 28 19.50 -3.92 2.70
CA ALA A 28 18.78 -2.66 2.52
C ALA A 28 18.08 -2.22 3.82
N PHE A 29 17.43 -3.17 4.50
CA PHE A 29 16.74 -2.97 5.76
C PHE A 29 17.73 -2.60 6.87
N GLN A 30 18.87 -3.28 6.93
CA GLN A 30 19.94 -2.92 7.85
C GLN A 30 20.51 -1.52 7.59
N ALA A 31 20.63 -1.10 6.33
CA ALA A 31 21.07 0.26 5.99
C ALA A 31 20.05 1.31 6.47
N ALA A 32 18.75 1.01 6.39
CA ALA A 32 17.67 1.91 6.78
C ALA A 32 17.41 1.96 8.30
N PHE A 33 17.44 0.81 8.97
CA PHE A 33 17.04 0.69 10.38
C PHE A 33 18.20 0.39 11.34
N GLY A 34 19.41 0.17 10.82
CA GLY A 34 20.58 -0.25 11.60
C GLY A 34 20.67 -1.76 11.77
N LYS A 35 21.69 -2.20 12.53
CA LYS A 35 21.93 -3.63 12.80
C LYS A 35 20.78 -4.23 13.61
N SER A 36 20.27 -5.37 13.15
CA SER A 36 19.35 -6.21 13.91
C SER A 36 19.79 -7.67 13.88
N SER A 37 19.49 -8.40 14.96
CA SER A 37 19.70 -9.85 15.07
C SER A 37 18.57 -10.66 14.42
N SER A 38 17.43 -10.03 14.17
CA SER A 38 16.28 -10.58 13.44
C SER A 38 16.01 -9.70 12.21
N ASN A 39 15.34 -10.21 11.17
CA ASN A 39 14.90 -9.37 10.03
C ASN A 39 13.76 -8.41 10.42
N ALA A 40 13.68 -8.03 11.70
CA ALA A 40 12.75 -7.10 12.27
C ALA A 40 13.49 -6.11 13.17
N VAL A 41 13.00 -4.87 13.27
CA VAL A 41 13.53 -3.85 14.19
C VAL A 41 12.37 -3.18 14.89
N THR A 42 12.47 -3.03 16.22
CA THR A 42 11.57 -2.16 16.96
C THR A 42 12.10 -0.74 16.95
N ARG A 43 11.28 0.21 16.51
CA ARG A 43 11.62 1.65 16.52
C ARG A 43 10.43 2.45 17.03
N ALA A 44 10.72 3.46 17.84
CA ALA A 44 9.74 4.44 18.27
C ALA A 44 9.49 5.46 17.15
N VAL A 45 8.22 5.69 16.83
CA VAL A 45 7.72 6.74 15.93
C VAL A 45 6.56 7.42 16.66
N ASP A 46 6.63 8.74 16.85
CA ASP A 46 5.63 9.54 17.56
C ASP A 46 5.17 8.91 18.90
N ASP A 47 6.16 8.56 19.74
CA ASP A 47 5.99 7.93 21.05
C ASP A 47 5.34 6.54 21.06
N GLN A 48 5.22 5.89 19.90
CA GLN A 48 4.74 4.51 19.76
C GLN A 48 5.81 3.58 19.20
N ASN A 49 5.91 2.38 19.78
CA ASN A 49 6.84 1.36 19.30
C ASN A 49 6.21 0.55 18.18
N TYR A 50 6.94 0.43 17.07
CA TYR A 50 6.57 -0.38 15.92
C TYR A 50 7.62 -1.43 15.63
N SER A 51 7.18 -2.66 15.38
CA SER A 51 8.01 -3.76 14.90
C SER A 51 8.00 -3.79 13.37
N PHE A 52 9.06 -3.24 12.76
CA PHE A 52 9.22 -3.15 11.31
C PHE A 52 9.83 -4.40 10.72
N VAL A 53 9.36 -4.79 9.53
CA VAL A 53 9.92 -5.84 8.67
C VAL A 53 9.95 -5.38 7.21
N PRO A 54 10.91 -5.82 6.38
CA PRO A 54 10.97 -5.44 4.97
C PRO A 54 9.95 -6.20 4.13
N LEU A 55 9.32 -5.51 3.16
CA LEU A 55 8.38 -6.09 2.20
C LEU A 55 8.93 -6.19 0.77
N ALA A 56 9.65 -5.17 0.30
CA ALA A 56 10.08 -5.13 -1.09
C ALA A 56 11.24 -4.18 -1.36
N LEU A 57 11.91 -4.41 -2.49
CA LEU A 57 12.75 -3.43 -3.16
C LEU A 57 12.10 -3.06 -4.50
N ILE A 58 11.73 -1.79 -4.67
CA ILE A 58 11.13 -1.27 -5.89
C ILE A 58 12.17 -0.40 -6.62
N PRO A 59 12.56 -0.72 -7.86
CA PRO A 59 13.48 0.09 -8.63
C PRO A 59 12.92 1.49 -8.90
N LEU A 60 13.74 2.52 -8.75
CA LEU A 60 13.41 3.91 -9.09
C LEU A 60 14.33 4.41 -10.21
N SER A 61 13.97 5.55 -10.81
CA SER A 61 14.84 6.24 -11.77
C SER A 61 16.17 6.68 -11.13
N GLY A 62 17.23 6.78 -11.95
CA GLY A 62 18.53 7.29 -11.50
C GLY A 62 19.33 6.31 -10.64
N GLY A 63 19.05 5.00 -10.75
CA GLY A 63 19.77 3.94 -10.02
C GLY A 63 19.43 3.86 -8.53
N LYS A 64 18.38 4.57 -8.08
CA LYS A 64 17.84 4.47 -6.73
C LYS A 64 16.89 3.27 -6.60
N THR A 65 16.67 2.84 -5.38
CA THR A 65 15.72 1.79 -5.03
C THR A 65 14.91 2.22 -3.82
N ALA A 66 13.59 2.03 -3.83
CA ALA A 66 12.76 2.17 -2.65
C ALA A 66 12.73 0.85 -1.89
N LEU A 67 13.18 0.85 -0.63
CA LEU A 67 12.84 -0.19 0.33
C LEU A 67 11.46 0.12 0.90
N ILE A 68 10.54 -0.83 0.74
CA ILE A 68 9.23 -0.80 1.39
C ILE A 68 9.31 -1.67 2.62
N SER A 69 8.93 -1.13 3.78
CA SER A 69 8.81 -1.89 5.02
C SER A 69 7.45 -1.64 5.65
N THR A 70 7.05 -2.51 6.57
CA THR A 70 5.81 -2.36 7.29
C THR A 70 5.99 -2.64 8.78
N GLY A 71 5.32 -1.85 9.61
CA GLY A 71 5.46 -1.83 11.06
C GLY A 71 4.14 -2.14 11.74
N ALA A 72 4.14 -3.15 12.61
CA ALA A 72 3.01 -3.41 13.51
C ALA A 72 3.23 -2.69 14.85
N SER A 73 2.19 -2.06 15.37
CA SER A 73 2.19 -1.46 16.71
C SER A 73 1.80 -2.49 17.77
N GLU A 74 2.32 -2.35 18.98
CA GLU A 74 1.84 -3.12 20.14
C GLU A 74 0.50 -2.59 20.68
N CYS A 75 0.04 -1.43 20.21
CA CYS A 75 -1.25 -0.89 20.61
C CYS A 75 -2.41 -1.73 20.04
N THR A 76 -3.23 -2.27 20.93
CA THR A 76 -4.40 -3.10 20.60
C THR A 76 -5.72 -2.34 20.61
N GLY A 77 -5.69 -1.02 20.78
CA GLY A 77 -6.89 -0.19 20.68
C GLY A 77 -7.43 -0.15 19.25
N HIS A 78 -8.76 -0.06 19.08
CA HIS A 78 -9.40 -0.04 17.75
C HIS A 78 -8.84 1.09 16.86
N VAL A 79 -8.55 2.25 17.45
CA VAL A 79 -7.99 3.42 16.75
C VAL A 79 -6.51 3.30 16.37
N CYS A 80 -5.80 2.29 16.90
CA CYS A 80 -4.38 2.14 16.62
C CYS A 80 -4.18 1.48 15.26
N GLY A 81 -3.23 2.00 14.48
CA GLY A 81 -2.80 1.38 13.22
C GLY A 81 -1.34 0.97 13.29
N GLY A 82 -0.93 0.18 12.31
CA GLY A 82 0.48 0.05 11.95
C GLY A 82 0.93 1.20 11.05
N LEU A 83 2.15 1.08 10.53
CA LEU A 83 2.74 2.03 9.59
C LEU A 83 3.34 1.28 8.40
N ASN A 84 3.45 1.95 7.25
CA ASN A 84 4.37 1.53 6.20
C ASN A 84 5.43 2.59 6.01
N THR A 85 6.65 2.16 5.72
CA THR A 85 7.76 3.06 5.49
C THR A 85 8.28 2.90 4.08
N VAL A 86 8.79 4.02 3.57
CA VAL A 86 9.55 4.06 2.33
C VAL A 86 10.91 4.65 2.66
N HIS A 87 11.96 3.92 2.30
CA HIS A 87 13.33 4.42 2.35
C HIS A 87 13.89 4.43 0.95
N TYR A 88 14.38 5.59 0.51
CA TYR A 88 15.11 5.65 -0.75
C TYR A 88 16.56 5.32 -0.48
N LEU A 89 17.07 4.37 -1.25
CA LEU A 89 18.42 3.87 -1.18
C LEU A 89 19.13 4.22 -2.48
N GLN A 90 20.40 4.57 -2.35
CA GLN A 90 21.32 4.73 -3.47
C GLN A 90 22.55 3.84 -3.26
N PRO A 91 23.29 3.48 -4.32
CA PRO A 91 24.55 2.77 -4.18
C PRO A 91 25.47 3.50 -3.22
N ALA A 92 25.98 2.79 -2.22
CA ALA A 92 26.97 3.34 -1.32
C ALA A 92 28.27 3.65 -2.07
N SER A 93 28.92 4.75 -1.70
CA SER A 93 30.23 5.15 -2.25
C SER A 93 31.18 5.54 -1.12
N GLY A 94 32.49 5.40 -1.34
CA GLY A 94 33.51 5.73 -0.34
C GLY A 94 33.45 4.81 0.88
N GLN A 95 33.66 5.35 2.08
CA GLN A 95 33.72 4.57 3.32
C GLN A 95 32.40 3.88 3.69
N ALA A 96 31.25 4.36 3.20
CA ALA A 96 29.96 3.70 3.40
C ALA A 96 29.89 2.34 2.68
N ALA A 97 30.58 2.19 1.54
CA ALA A 97 30.57 0.97 0.73
C ALA A 97 31.22 -0.23 1.44
N SER A 98 32.07 -0.01 2.46
CA SER A 98 32.63 -1.10 3.27
C SER A 98 31.68 -1.62 4.34
N ALA A 99 30.58 -0.91 4.63
CA ALA A 99 29.61 -1.29 5.65
C ALA A 99 28.27 -1.80 5.08
N SER A 100 27.87 -1.30 3.90
CA SER A 100 26.68 -1.73 3.17
C SER A 100 26.80 -1.30 1.71
N ARG A 101 26.17 -2.04 0.79
CA ARG A 101 25.98 -1.61 -0.61
C ARG A 101 25.00 -0.44 -0.76
N TYR A 102 24.25 -0.10 0.29
CA TYR A 102 23.23 0.94 0.27
C TYR A 102 23.60 2.10 1.19
N ALA A 103 23.32 3.32 0.71
CA ALA A 103 23.24 4.52 1.53
C ALA A 103 21.80 5.05 1.50
N VAL A 104 21.27 5.44 2.66
CA VAL A 104 19.92 6.04 2.76
C VAL A 104 19.96 7.45 2.20
N ALA A 105 19.10 7.73 1.22
CA ALA A 105 18.94 9.01 0.55
C ALA A 105 17.65 9.74 0.95
N GLY A 106 16.72 9.07 1.63
CA GLY A 106 15.48 9.64 2.15
C GLY A 106 14.70 8.62 2.98
N GLU A 107 13.94 9.11 3.95
CA GLU A 107 13.14 8.31 4.89
C GLU A 107 11.74 8.93 5.03
N TRP A 108 10.72 8.10 4.89
CA TRP A 108 9.32 8.43 5.14
C TRP A 108 8.70 7.31 5.97
N MET A 109 8.26 7.62 7.19
CA MET A 109 7.86 6.63 8.20
C MET A 109 6.37 6.34 8.27
N ASP A 110 5.55 7.09 7.53
CA ASP A 110 4.10 6.91 7.44
C ASP A 110 3.65 7.14 5.99
N VAL A 111 3.41 6.03 5.28
CA VAL A 111 3.08 6.05 3.85
C VAL A 111 1.92 5.11 3.54
N GLY A 112 0.89 5.66 2.89
CA GLY A 112 -0.24 4.90 2.38
C GLY A 112 -1.21 4.46 3.47
N ALA A 113 -2.02 3.44 3.18
CA ALA A 113 -3.00 2.89 4.11
C ALA A 113 -2.38 1.87 5.08
N SER A 114 -2.89 1.83 6.31
CA SER A 114 -2.62 0.78 7.29
C SER A 114 -3.91 0.20 7.87
N GLY A 115 -3.81 -0.97 8.50
CA GLY A 115 -4.92 -1.61 9.19
C GLY A 115 -5.25 -0.94 10.52
N THR A 116 -6.16 -1.59 11.25
CA THR A 116 -6.57 -1.20 12.60
C THR A 116 -6.05 -2.19 13.65
N PHE A 117 -6.23 -1.87 14.94
CA PHE A 117 -5.71 -2.65 16.07
C PHE A 117 -4.18 -2.88 16.01
N GLY A 118 -3.44 -1.87 15.59
CA GLY A 118 -1.98 -1.91 15.48
C GLY A 118 -1.46 -2.68 14.27
N ASN A 119 -2.36 -3.18 13.40
CA ASN A 119 -1.95 -3.93 12.23
C ASN A 119 -1.42 -3.02 11.11
N PRO A 120 -0.38 -3.45 10.38
CA PRO A 120 0.09 -2.78 9.18
C PRO A 120 -0.95 -2.82 8.05
N ALA A 121 -0.58 -2.39 6.85
CA ALA A 121 -1.36 -2.66 5.64
C ALA A 121 -1.78 -4.15 5.60
N LEU A 122 -3.02 -4.40 5.20
CA LEU A 122 -3.57 -5.75 5.05
C LEU A 122 -3.03 -6.40 3.77
N ARG A 123 -2.99 -5.62 2.69
CA ARG A 123 -2.53 -6.04 1.36
C ARG A 123 -1.64 -4.96 0.77
N TRP A 124 -0.73 -5.37 -0.10
CA TRP A 124 0.19 -4.46 -0.76
C TRP A 124 0.53 -4.93 -2.17
N GLY A 125 1.04 -4.03 -2.98
CA GLY A 125 1.53 -4.32 -4.32
C GLY A 125 2.17 -3.09 -4.93
N TRP A 126 2.70 -3.19 -6.14
CA TRP A 126 3.18 -2.02 -6.86
C TRP A 126 3.07 -2.19 -8.38
N THR A 127 3.11 -1.07 -9.09
CA THR A 127 3.00 -1.06 -10.56
C THR A 127 3.67 0.16 -11.17
N ASP A 128 4.13 0.06 -12.42
CA ASP A 128 4.59 1.18 -13.24
C ASP A 128 3.56 1.59 -14.31
N ALA A 129 2.36 0.99 -14.29
CA ALA A 129 1.34 1.16 -15.32
C ALA A 129 0.44 2.40 -15.09
N ILE A 130 0.44 2.98 -13.89
CA ILE A 130 -0.50 4.06 -13.51
C ILE A 130 0.12 5.45 -13.71
N ALA A 131 1.32 5.69 -13.16
CA ALA A 131 1.96 7.00 -13.17
C ALA A 131 3.39 6.94 -13.71
N SER A 132 4.03 8.09 -13.94
CA SER A 132 5.38 8.17 -14.49
C SER A 132 6.41 7.46 -13.62
N ALA A 133 6.30 7.59 -12.30
CA ALA A 133 7.09 6.81 -11.35
C ALA A 133 6.31 5.56 -10.87
N PRO A 134 7.00 4.55 -10.30
CA PRO A 134 6.35 3.40 -9.69
C PRO A 134 5.32 3.84 -8.64
N VAL A 135 4.19 3.15 -8.62
CA VAL A 135 3.08 3.40 -7.70
C VAL A 135 3.00 2.23 -6.72
N LEU A 136 3.12 2.53 -5.44
CA LEU A 136 2.85 1.62 -4.34
C LEU A 136 1.33 1.58 -4.09
N TYR A 137 0.80 0.38 -3.93
CA TYR A 137 -0.55 0.11 -3.44
C TYR A 137 -0.44 -0.41 -2.01
N THR A 138 -1.17 0.19 -1.08
CA THR A 138 -1.39 -0.37 0.27
C THR A 138 -2.86 -0.31 0.62
N GLU A 139 -3.35 -1.37 1.26
CA GLU A 139 -4.73 -1.51 1.68
C GLU A 139 -4.85 -1.49 3.20
N GLY A 140 -5.78 -0.68 3.70
CA GLY A 140 -6.12 -0.56 5.10
C GLY A 140 -7.63 -0.71 5.28
N GLY A 141 -8.06 -1.11 6.47
CA GLY A 141 -9.47 -1.36 6.73
C GLY A 141 -9.73 -2.02 8.07
N GLY A 142 -10.99 -2.31 8.31
CA GLY A 142 -11.43 -2.95 9.54
C GLY A 142 -12.93 -3.24 9.55
N VAL A 143 -13.39 -3.73 10.69
CA VAL A 143 -14.78 -4.06 10.94
C VAL A 143 -15.30 -3.26 12.14
N TRP A 144 -16.44 -2.60 11.95
CA TRP A 144 -17.16 -1.87 13.00
C TRP A 144 -18.64 -2.21 12.95
N GLN A 145 -19.17 -2.71 14.06
CA GLN A 145 -20.62 -2.96 14.23
C GLN A 145 -21.24 -3.80 13.09
N GLY A 146 -20.48 -4.77 12.57
CA GLY A 146 -20.94 -5.65 11.48
C GLY A 146 -20.73 -5.10 10.06
N TYR A 147 -20.18 -3.90 9.92
CA TYR A 147 -19.74 -3.33 8.65
C TYR A 147 -18.24 -3.52 8.48
N ALA A 148 -17.83 -4.16 7.38
CA ALA A 148 -16.44 -4.34 7.00
C ALA A 148 -16.11 -3.42 5.83
N CYS A 149 -15.09 -2.59 5.98
CA CYS A 149 -14.68 -1.63 4.96
C CYS A 149 -13.17 -1.58 4.84
N SER A 150 -12.69 -1.54 3.60
CA SER A 150 -11.28 -1.30 3.29
C SER A 150 -11.14 -0.26 2.19
N TYR A 151 -10.05 0.48 2.25
CA TYR A 151 -9.63 1.42 1.23
C TYR A 151 -8.18 1.13 0.83
N ALA A 152 -7.88 1.40 -0.43
CA ALA A 152 -6.53 1.37 -0.97
C ALA A 152 -6.01 2.79 -1.13
N VAL A 153 -4.75 3.00 -0.76
CA VAL A 153 -4.00 4.20 -1.11
C VAL A 153 -3.01 3.88 -2.20
N LEU A 154 -2.99 4.72 -3.23
CA LEU A 154 -1.96 4.71 -4.28
C LEU A 154 -0.95 5.82 -4.00
N THR A 155 0.32 5.45 -3.90
CA THR A 155 1.42 6.37 -3.63
C THR A 155 2.44 6.34 -4.77
N GLU A 156 2.60 7.43 -5.50
CA GLU A 156 3.63 7.59 -6.52
C GLU A 156 5.00 7.81 -5.87
N LEU A 157 5.98 6.96 -6.18
CA LEU A 157 7.35 7.02 -5.65
C LEU A 157 8.21 7.98 -6.49
N THR A 158 7.95 9.29 -6.37
CA THR A 158 8.62 10.33 -7.16
C THR A 158 10.10 10.48 -6.75
N PRO A 159 10.97 11.10 -7.59
CA PRO A 159 12.35 11.36 -7.20
C PRO A 159 12.54 12.19 -5.91
N ALA A 160 11.54 13.00 -5.55
CA ALA A 160 11.54 13.83 -4.35
C ALA A 160 10.98 13.09 -3.11
N GLY A 161 10.28 11.97 -3.31
CA GLY A 161 9.65 11.19 -2.25
C GLY A 161 8.29 10.60 -2.66
N PRO A 162 7.72 9.74 -1.80
CA PRO A 162 6.37 9.22 -1.96
C PRO A 162 5.32 10.35 -1.92
N VAL A 163 4.38 10.32 -2.86
CA VAL A 163 3.25 11.25 -2.91
C VAL A 163 1.96 10.44 -3.05
N GLU A 164 1.01 10.64 -2.14
CA GLU A 164 -0.33 10.07 -2.31
C GLU A 164 -1.02 10.67 -3.53
N ILE A 165 -1.40 9.78 -4.46
CA ILE A 165 -2.08 10.14 -5.70
C ILE A 165 -3.53 9.67 -5.74
N ALA A 166 -3.96 8.71 -4.91
CA ALA A 166 -5.37 8.32 -4.82
C ALA A 166 -5.68 7.63 -3.50
N SER A 167 -6.93 7.77 -3.02
CA SER A 167 -7.54 6.93 -2.00
C SER A 167 -8.87 6.40 -2.52
N ILE A 168 -9.05 5.08 -2.45
CA ILE A 168 -10.06 4.34 -3.21
C ILE A 168 -10.75 3.36 -2.26
N PRO A 169 -12.08 3.38 -2.10
CA PRO A 169 -12.79 2.28 -1.46
C PRO A 169 -12.54 0.99 -2.25
N ILE A 170 -12.04 -0.06 -1.62
CA ILE A 170 -11.73 -1.32 -2.30
C ILE A 170 -12.53 -2.50 -1.75
N TYR A 171 -13.11 -2.36 -0.56
CA TYR A 171 -13.99 -3.37 0.00
C TYR A 171 -15.11 -2.76 0.83
N TYR A 172 -16.30 -3.33 0.73
CA TYR A 172 -17.44 -3.05 1.59
C TYR A 172 -18.24 -4.34 1.82
N SER A 173 -18.68 -4.58 3.05
CA SER A 173 -19.70 -5.57 3.38
C SER A 173 -20.52 -5.14 4.59
N ASP A 174 -21.84 -5.24 4.52
CA ASP A 174 -22.75 -5.03 5.65
C ASP A 174 -23.41 -6.32 6.16
N GLY A 175 -22.88 -7.48 5.74
CA GLY A 175 -23.43 -8.79 6.10
C GLY A 175 -23.36 -9.12 7.58
N GLY A 176 -22.50 -8.46 8.36
CA GLY A 176 -22.49 -8.60 9.82
C GLY A 176 -23.50 -7.70 10.53
N ALA A 177 -24.09 -6.73 9.84
CA ALA A 177 -25.04 -5.77 10.38
C ALA A 177 -26.49 -6.02 9.93
N LYS A 178 -26.68 -6.77 8.83
CA LYS A 178 -27.99 -7.02 8.23
C LYS A 178 -28.28 -8.52 8.14
N GLU A 179 -29.44 -8.91 8.66
CA GLU A 179 -29.95 -10.29 8.58
C GLU A 179 -30.40 -10.68 7.17
N THR A 180 -30.88 -9.74 6.36
CA THR A 180 -31.31 -9.98 4.97
C THR A 180 -30.96 -8.78 4.08
N GLY A 181 -30.74 -9.05 2.78
CA GLY A 181 -30.45 -8.00 1.79
C GLY A 181 -29.06 -7.37 1.94
N ALA A 182 -28.11 -8.09 2.55
CA ALA A 182 -26.74 -7.65 2.68
C ALA A 182 -26.09 -7.40 1.30
N SER A 183 -25.20 -6.42 1.27
CA SER A 183 -24.40 -6.04 0.12
C SER A 183 -22.93 -6.25 0.40
N ALA A 184 -22.20 -6.78 -0.58
CA ALA A 184 -20.77 -6.92 -0.56
C ALA A 184 -20.18 -6.43 -1.89
N TYR A 185 -19.10 -5.67 -1.82
CA TYR A 185 -18.37 -5.17 -2.97
C TYR A 185 -16.88 -5.37 -2.76
N GLU A 186 -16.22 -5.95 -3.75
CA GLU A 186 -14.77 -6.11 -3.79
C GLU A 186 -14.24 -5.46 -5.07
N GLY A 187 -13.38 -4.47 -4.92
CA GLY A 187 -12.80 -3.68 -5.99
C GLY A 187 -11.45 -4.23 -6.45
N THR A 188 -11.16 -4.08 -7.73
CA THR A 188 -9.85 -4.39 -8.29
C THR A 188 -9.50 -3.36 -9.35
N ILE A 189 -8.26 -2.86 -9.37
CA ILE A 189 -7.78 -2.02 -10.48
C ILE A 189 -7.54 -2.91 -11.68
N THR A 190 -8.32 -2.76 -12.75
CA THR A 190 -8.31 -3.67 -13.91
C THR A 190 -7.73 -3.06 -15.17
N SER A 191 -7.56 -1.74 -15.22
CA SER A 191 -6.96 -1.07 -16.38
C SER A 191 -6.49 0.34 -16.04
N SER A 192 -5.50 0.83 -16.78
CA SER A 192 -5.01 2.20 -16.68
C SER A 192 -4.71 2.79 -18.07
N VAL A 193 -4.73 4.11 -18.12
CA VAL A 193 -4.04 4.91 -19.15
C VAL A 193 -3.03 5.74 -18.38
N LYS A 194 -1.74 5.40 -18.54
CA LYS A 194 -0.63 5.96 -17.77
C LYS A 194 -0.70 7.50 -17.74
N ASN A 195 -0.56 8.08 -16.55
CA ASN A 195 -0.64 9.51 -16.27
C ASN A 195 -1.99 10.19 -16.58
N GLN A 196 -3.05 9.43 -16.87
CA GLN A 196 -4.35 10.00 -17.25
C GLN A 196 -5.50 9.43 -16.42
N SER A 197 -5.57 8.11 -16.25
CA SER A 197 -6.70 7.49 -15.56
C SER A 197 -6.44 6.03 -15.19
N PHE A 198 -7.25 5.49 -14.29
CA PHE A 198 -7.41 4.06 -14.08
C PHE A 198 -8.86 3.69 -13.81
N THR A 199 -9.18 2.41 -13.90
CA THR A 199 -10.53 1.88 -13.65
C THR A 199 -10.48 0.84 -12.55
N VAL A 200 -11.32 1.04 -11.53
CA VAL A 200 -11.62 0.06 -10.50
C VAL A 200 -12.88 -0.67 -10.93
N THR A 201 -12.82 -2.00 -10.98
CA THR A 201 -13.98 -2.84 -11.22
C THR A 201 -14.36 -3.50 -9.90
N TYR A 202 -15.58 -3.27 -9.46
CA TYR A 202 -16.17 -3.90 -8.29
C TYR A 202 -17.01 -5.10 -8.70
N THR A 203 -16.89 -6.18 -7.94
CA THR A 203 -17.72 -7.40 -8.03
C THR A 203 -18.37 -7.70 -6.68
N GLY A 204 -19.27 -8.69 -6.63
CA GLY A 204 -20.06 -9.03 -5.44
C GLY A 204 -21.54 -8.85 -5.74
N SER A 205 -22.23 -7.98 -4.99
CA SER A 205 -23.67 -7.74 -5.16
C SER A 205 -24.04 -7.16 -6.52
N LYS A 206 -23.16 -6.31 -7.09
CA LYS A 206 -23.28 -5.81 -8.47
C LYS A 206 -21.90 -5.65 -9.08
N THR A 207 -21.83 -5.76 -10.40
CA THR A 207 -20.64 -5.38 -11.15
C THR A 207 -20.68 -3.90 -11.49
N ILE A 208 -19.70 -3.14 -11.01
CA ILE A 208 -19.60 -1.68 -11.22
C ILE A 208 -18.20 -1.37 -11.71
N ALA A 209 -18.06 -0.48 -12.69
CA ALA A 209 -16.77 0.07 -13.09
C ALA A 209 -16.74 1.56 -12.76
N GLU A 210 -15.74 1.96 -11.98
CA GLU A 210 -15.48 3.34 -11.57
C GLU A 210 -14.17 3.81 -12.17
N ARG A 211 -14.20 4.95 -12.87
CA ARG A 211 -13.04 5.50 -13.57
C ARG A 211 -12.51 6.71 -12.80
N TYR A 212 -11.25 6.62 -12.42
CA TYR A 212 -10.52 7.69 -11.76
C TYR A 212 -9.68 8.45 -12.79
N ILE A 213 -9.74 9.78 -12.77
CA ILE A 213 -9.07 10.67 -13.73
C ILE A 213 -8.03 11.49 -13.00
N ARG A 214 -6.84 11.60 -13.58
CA ARG A 214 -5.78 12.45 -13.05
C ARG A 214 -6.15 13.92 -13.23
N ASN A 215 -6.16 14.67 -12.14
CA ASN A 215 -6.37 16.11 -12.11
C ASN A 215 -5.04 16.86 -12.34
N LYS A 216 -5.10 18.20 -12.37
CA LYS A 216 -3.93 19.06 -12.60
C LYS A 216 -2.92 19.02 -11.44
N ASP A 217 -3.39 18.70 -10.24
CA ASP A 217 -2.57 18.59 -9.04
C ASP A 217 -1.87 17.21 -8.94
N GLY A 218 -2.05 16.36 -9.96
CA GLY A 218 -1.42 15.05 -10.06
C GLY A 218 -2.17 13.92 -9.35
N LYS A 219 -3.26 14.21 -8.63
CA LYS A 219 -4.12 13.24 -7.94
C LYS A 219 -5.15 12.64 -8.88
N TYR A 220 -5.59 11.42 -8.59
CA TYR A 220 -6.64 10.72 -9.30
C TYR A 220 -7.93 10.76 -8.50
N GLU A 221 -8.96 11.32 -9.10
CA GLU A 221 -10.27 11.45 -8.48
C GLU A 221 -11.32 10.72 -9.29
N LEU A 222 -12.33 10.19 -8.61
CA LEU A 222 -13.42 9.50 -9.25
C LEU A 222 -14.17 10.44 -10.20
N LYS A 223 -14.39 10.01 -11.44
CA LYS A 223 -15.28 10.70 -12.37
C LYS A 223 -16.73 10.52 -11.93
N GLY A 224 -17.25 11.47 -11.15
CA GLY A 224 -18.63 11.48 -10.66
C GLY A 224 -18.72 11.15 -9.18
N LYS A 225 -19.75 10.37 -8.79
CA LYS A 225 -19.95 9.90 -7.41
C LYS A 225 -19.76 8.40 -7.34
N THR A 226 -19.26 7.92 -6.20
CA THR A 226 -19.13 6.48 -5.99
C THR A 226 -20.51 5.84 -5.90
N LYS A 227 -20.61 4.64 -6.46
CA LYS A 227 -21.78 3.77 -6.43
C LYS A 227 -21.58 2.64 -5.43
N VAL A 228 -20.41 2.56 -4.81
CA VAL A 228 -20.09 1.61 -3.75
C VAL A 228 -20.39 2.28 -2.41
N PRO A 229 -21.15 1.64 -1.51
CA PRO A 229 -21.34 2.14 -0.16
C PRO A 229 -20.01 2.31 0.57
N GLN A 230 -19.95 3.28 1.48
CA GLN A 230 -18.78 3.56 2.28
C GLN A 230 -19.13 3.42 3.76
N CYS A 231 -18.12 3.05 4.56
CA CYS A 231 -18.03 3.48 5.94
C CYS A 231 -17.39 4.89 5.94
#